data_AF-A0A4V1ZJM4-F1
#
_entry.id   AF-A0A4V1ZJM4-F1
#
_cell.length_a   1.000
_cell.length_b   1.000
_cell.length_c   1.000
_cell.angle_alpha   90.00
_cell.angle_beta   90.00
_cell.angle_gamma   90.00
#
_symmetry.space_group_name_H-M   'P 1'
#
loop_
_entity.id
_entity.type
_entity.pdbx_description
1 polymer ?
#
loop_
_entity_poly.entity_id
_entity_poly.type
_entity_poly.pdbx_seq_one_letter_code
_entity_poly.pdbx_strand_id
1 'polypeptide(L)'
;MSSAVIPPSAEIPALMIYLEQAEVCREQAREAARLKRFRAALGLFSTASALCRHVALHGREAERTLASDFLATLAIEMATYNDLARGSQRAAR
;
A
#
# COMPACT_ATOMS: atom_id res chain seq x y z
N MET A 1 -11.35 -42.05 -24.58
CA MET A 1 -10.38 -41.99 -23.48
C MET A 1 -10.00 -40.53 -23.30
N SER A 2 -10.66 -39.85 -22.37
CA SER A 2 -10.43 -38.43 -22.07
C SER A 2 -9.27 -38.28 -21.11
N SER A 3 -8.23 -37.55 -21.51
CA SER A 3 -7.21 -37.04 -20.59
C SER A 3 -7.30 -35.52 -20.65
N ALA A 4 -8.11 -34.94 -19.76
CA ALA A 4 -8.08 -33.50 -19.53
C ALA A 4 -6.85 -33.22 -18.67
N VAL A 5 -5.76 -32.81 -19.33
CA VAL A 5 -4.59 -32.25 -18.65
C VAL A 5 -5.04 -30.90 -18.08
N ILE A 6 -5.30 -30.87 -16.77
CA ILE A 6 -5.56 -29.64 -16.04
C ILE A 6 -4.24 -28.83 -16.06
N PRO A 7 -4.20 -27.62 -16.62
CA PRO A 7 -2.97 -26.82 -16.61
C PRO A 7 -2.63 -26.41 -15.17
N PRO A 8 -1.40 -26.64 -14.67
CA PRO A 8 -0.98 -26.11 -13.39
C PRO A 8 -0.50 -24.67 -13.59
N SER A 9 -1.44 -23.72 -13.65
CA SER A 9 -1.11 -22.32 -13.40
C SER A 9 -2.38 -21.57 -13.06
N ALA A 10 -2.87 -21.77 -11.83
CA ALA A 10 -3.50 -20.66 -11.14
C ALA A 10 -2.38 -19.63 -10.99
N GLU A 11 -2.31 -18.70 -11.95
CA GLU A 11 -1.39 -17.57 -11.94
C GLU A 11 -1.53 -16.91 -10.58
N ILE A 12 -0.53 -17.09 -9.71
CA ILE A 12 -0.35 -16.19 -8.58
C ILE A 12 -0.35 -14.81 -9.22
N PRO A 13 -1.31 -13.92 -8.92
CA PRO A 13 -1.30 -12.58 -9.49
C PRO A 13 0.09 -12.04 -9.28
N ALA A 14 0.76 -11.66 -10.38
CA ALA A 14 2.15 -11.22 -10.33
C ALA A 14 2.25 -10.22 -9.18
N LEU A 15 3.10 -10.46 -8.18
CA LEU A 15 3.09 -9.71 -6.93
C LEU A 15 3.23 -8.19 -7.14
N MET A 16 3.71 -7.79 -8.32
CA MET A 16 3.64 -6.45 -8.89
C MET A 16 2.26 -5.79 -8.84
N ILE A 17 1.16 -6.53 -9.04
CA ILE A 17 -0.21 -6.00 -8.94
C ILE A 17 -0.46 -5.42 -7.54
N TYR A 18 0.08 -6.03 -6.49
CA TYR A 18 -0.04 -5.49 -5.14
C TYR A 18 0.76 -4.19 -4.95
N LEU A 19 1.91 -4.05 -5.63
CA LEU A 19 2.68 -2.79 -5.64
C LEU A 19 1.94 -1.69 -6.41
N GLU A 20 1.33 -2.02 -7.55
CA GLU A 20 0.48 -1.08 -8.30
C GLU A 20 -0.72 -0.62 -7.46
N GLN A 21 -1.41 -1.56 -6.80
CA GLN A 21 -2.50 -1.23 -5.88
C GLN A 21 -2.04 -0.41 -4.67
N ALA A 22 -0.82 -0.64 -4.17
CA ALA A 22 -0.25 0.16 -3.11
C ALA A 22 0.00 1.61 -3.56
N GLU A 23 0.45 1.83 -4.80
CA GLU A 23 0.60 3.18 -5.37
C GLU A 23 -0.76 3.87 -5.54
N VAL A 24 -1.77 3.17 -6.04
CA VAL A 24 -3.15 3.72 -6.12
C VAL A 24 -3.65 4.13 -4.73
N CYS A 25 -3.45 3.28 -3.71
CA CYS A 25 -3.83 3.62 -2.34
C CYS A 25 -3.07 4.86 -1.84
N ARG A 26 -1.78 4.99 -2.17
CA ARG A 26 -0.95 6.16 -1.81
C ARG A 26 -1.47 7.44 -2.45
N GLU A 27 -1.81 7.42 -3.74
CA GLU A 27 -2.36 8.57 -4.45
C GLU A 27 -3.70 9.01 -3.86
N GLN A 28 -4.60 8.06 -3.59
CA GLN A 28 -5.87 8.33 -2.94
C GLN A 28 -5.66 8.88 -1.51
N ALA A 29 -4.66 8.39 -0.79
CA ALA A 29 -4.32 8.88 0.53
C ALA A 29 -3.85 10.35 0.49
N ARG A 30 -2.98 10.68 -0.47
CA ARG A 30 -2.53 12.07 -0.71
C ARG A 30 -3.70 12.98 -1.06
N GLU A 31 -4.64 12.53 -1.90
CA GLU A 31 -5.83 13.30 -2.25
C GLU A 31 -6.75 13.52 -1.03
N ALA A 32 -7.00 12.47 -0.24
CA ALA A 32 -7.73 12.62 1.02
C ALA A 32 -7.05 13.60 1.98
N ALA A 33 -5.71 13.59 2.05
CA ALA A 33 -4.96 14.52 2.88
C ALA A 33 -5.02 15.97 2.38
N ARG A 34 -5.02 16.21 1.06
CA ARG A 34 -5.26 17.55 0.47
C ARG A 34 -6.61 18.12 0.88
N LEU A 35 -7.62 17.26 0.99
CA LEU A 35 -8.96 17.61 1.49
C LEU A 35 -9.03 17.68 3.03
N LYS A 36 -7.90 17.66 3.74
CA LYS A 36 -7.78 17.63 5.21
C LYS A 36 -8.50 16.44 5.87
N ARG A 37 -8.81 15.38 5.11
CA ARG A 37 -9.41 14.13 5.60
C ARG A 37 -8.31 13.19 6.10
N PHE A 38 -7.52 13.65 7.07
CA PHE A 38 -6.29 12.97 7.50
C PHE A 38 -6.53 11.55 8.04
N ARG A 39 -7.67 11.30 8.71
CA ARG A 39 -8.00 9.94 9.17
C ARG A 39 -8.23 8.97 8.01
N ALA A 40 -8.90 9.42 6.94
CA ALA A 40 -9.10 8.62 5.74
C ALA A 40 -7.77 8.37 5.01
N ALA A 41 -6.93 9.41 4.90
CA ALA A 41 -5.58 9.30 4.35
C ALA A 41 -4.74 8.25 5.08
N LEU A 42 -4.72 8.27 6.42
CA LEU A 42 -3.98 7.29 7.23
C LEU A 42 -4.51 5.85 7.04
N GLY A 43 -5.81 5.68 6.84
CA GLY A 43 -6.40 4.39 6.50
C GLY A 43 -5.86 3.85 5.17
N LEU A 44 -5.84 4.69 4.13
CA LEU A 44 -5.35 4.33 2.80
C LEU A 44 -3.83 4.04 2.79
N PHE A 45 -3.02 4.83 3.50
CA PHE A 45 -1.59 4.52 3.67
C PHE A 45 -1.34 3.21 4.42
N SER A 46 -2.20 2.87 5.38
CA SER A 46 -2.12 1.60 6.09
C SER A 46 -2.40 0.42 5.16
N THR A 47 -3.38 0.56 4.27
CA THR A 47 -3.66 -0.42 3.21
C THR A 47 -2.48 -0.56 2.25
N ALA A 48 -1.92 0.55 1.76
CA ALA A 48 -0.73 0.54 0.91
C ALA A 48 0.45 -0.20 1.59
N SER A 49 0.66 0.07 2.88
CA SER A 49 1.72 -0.58 3.66
C SER A 49 1.50 -2.09 3.81
N ALA A 50 0.25 -2.53 3.99
CA ALA A 50 -0.07 -3.95 4.08
C ALA A 50 0.23 -4.70 2.77
N LEU A 51 -0.10 -4.09 1.63
CA LEU A 51 0.19 -4.62 0.30
C LEU A 51 1.70 -4.73 0.07
N CYS A 52 2.47 -3.68 0.37
CA CYS A 52 3.92 -3.73 0.24
C CYS A 52 4.55 -4.77 1.18
N ARG A 53 4.06 -4.91 2.43
CA ARG A 53 4.56 -5.98 3.33
C ARG A 53 4.30 -7.37 2.79
N HIS A 54 3.14 -7.60 2.16
CA HIS A 54 2.85 -8.87 1.51
C HIS A 54 3.90 -9.19 0.41
N VAL A 55 4.21 -8.21 -0.44
CA VAL A 55 5.25 -8.36 -1.48
C VAL A 55 6.64 -8.52 -0.88
N ALA A 56 6.97 -7.80 0.19
CA ALA A 56 8.26 -7.94 0.87
C ALA A 56 8.48 -9.34 1.47
N LEU A 57 7.40 -10.02 1.87
CA LEU A 57 7.47 -11.38 2.43
C LEU A 57 7.46 -12.47 1.35
N HIS A 58 6.67 -12.30 0.29
CA HIS A 58 6.39 -13.35 -0.69
C HIS A 58 7.04 -13.12 -2.06
N GLY A 59 7.57 -11.92 -2.32
CA GLY A 59 8.18 -11.52 -3.57
C GLY A 59 9.50 -12.20 -3.86
N ARG A 60 9.98 -12.05 -5.09
CA ARG A 60 11.39 -12.29 -5.45
C ARG A 60 12.26 -11.14 -4.98
N GLU A 61 13.58 -11.33 -4.94
CA GLU A 61 14.52 -10.33 -4.41
C GLU A 61 14.28 -8.90 -4.95
N ALA A 62 14.15 -8.73 -6.27
CA ALA A 62 13.85 -7.43 -6.87
C ALA A 62 12.52 -6.83 -6.39
N GLU A 63 11.46 -7.63 -6.29
CA GLU A 63 10.13 -7.21 -5.81
C GLU A 63 10.18 -6.85 -4.31
N ARG A 64 10.94 -7.59 -3.50
CA ARG A 64 11.13 -7.32 -2.07
C ARG A 64 11.88 -6.01 -1.84
N THR A 65 12.91 -5.73 -2.64
CA THR A 65 13.65 -4.46 -2.58
C THR A 65 12.72 -3.30 -2.90
N LEU A 66 11.99 -3.37 -4.02
CA LEU A 66 10.99 -2.35 -4.39
C LEU A 66 9.94 -2.15 -3.30
N ALA A 67 9.41 -3.23 -2.74
CA ALA A 67 8.42 -3.17 -1.66
C ALA A 67 8.99 -2.53 -0.38
N SER A 68 10.26 -2.78 -0.06
CA SER A 68 10.94 -2.24 1.12
C SER A 68 11.21 -0.74 0.98
N ASP A 69 11.70 -0.32 -0.19
CA ASP A 69 11.88 1.10 -0.51
C ASP A 69 10.54 1.86 -0.46
N PHE A 70 9.49 1.20 -0.96
CA PHE A 70 8.17 1.76 -0.91
C PHE A 70 7.63 1.87 0.53
N LEU A 71 7.84 0.85 1.38
CA LEU A 71 7.49 0.92 2.80
C LEU A 71 8.19 2.06 3.54
N ALA A 72 9.47 2.30 3.24
CA ALA A 72 10.21 3.43 3.82
C ALA A 72 9.58 4.78 3.43
N THR A 73 9.18 4.92 2.16
CA THR A 73 8.48 6.11 1.67
C THR A 73 7.13 6.31 2.39
N LEU A 74 6.32 5.26 2.49
CA LEU A 74 5.01 5.32 3.15
C LEU A 74 5.14 5.69 4.64
N ALA A 75 6.19 5.20 5.33
CA ALA A 75 6.41 5.52 6.74
C ALA A 75 6.63 7.03 6.97
N ILE A 76 7.38 7.70 6.09
CA ILE A 76 7.64 9.15 6.15
C ILE A 76 6.33 9.94 5.93
N GLU A 77 5.54 9.53 4.93
CA GLU A 77 4.26 10.18 4.64
C GLU A 77 3.26 10.00 5.78
N MET A 78 3.13 8.78 6.31
CA MET A 78 2.25 8.49 7.44
C MET A 78 2.61 9.31 8.68
N ALA A 79 3.91 9.47 8.99
CA ALA A 79 4.35 10.33 10.09
C ALA A 79 3.89 11.78 9.88
N THR A 80 4.12 12.31 8.68
CA THR A 80 3.71 13.68 8.29
C THR A 80 2.21 13.90 8.46
N TYR A 81 1.38 12.98 7.95
CA TYR A 81 -0.07 13.14 8.03
C TYR A 81 -0.64 12.86 9.43
N ASN A 82 0.04 12.07 10.26
CA ASN A 82 -0.31 11.88 11.66
C ASN A 82 -0.13 13.19 12.45
N ASP A 83 0.98 13.89 12.23
CA ASP A 83 1.24 15.18 12.88
C ASP A 83 0.21 16.24 12.46
N LEU A 84 -0.14 16.29 11.16
CA LEU A 84 -1.20 17.16 10.65
C LEU A 84 -2.58 16.82 11.26
N ALA A 85 -2.91 15.53 11.39
CA ALA A 85 -4.15 15.10 12.02
C ALA A 85 -4.23 15.56 13.49
N ARG A 86 -3.15 15.40 14.25
CA ARG A 86 -3.07 15.88 15.65
C ARG A 86 -3.21 17.39 15.74
N GLY A 87 -2.55 18.13 14.84
CA GLY A 87 -2.67 19.59 14.74
C GLY A 87 -4.11 20.05 14.49
N SER A 88 -4.81 19.40 13.55
CA SER A 88 -6.21 19.73 13.23
C SER A 88 -7.18 19.49 14.39
N GLN A 89 -6.95 18.45 15.21
CA GLN A 89 -7.79 18.15 16.37
C GLN A 89 -7.60 19.14 17.52
N ARG A 90 -6.38 19.69 17.67
CA ARG A 90 -6.10 20.72 18.68
C ARG A 90 -6.73 22.06 18.32
N ALA A 91 -6.75 22.42 17.03
CA ALA A 91 -7.36 23.67 16.56
C ALA A 91 -8.90 23.66 16.56
N ALA A 92 -9.53 22.48 16.66
CA ALA A 92 -10.98 22.30 16.72
C ALA A 92 -11.53 22.26 18.15
N ARG A 93 -10.66 22.42 19.16
CA ARG A 93 -11.01 22.53 20.58
C ARG A 93 -10.83 23.97 21.03
#